data_AF-A0A7W9VWR9-F1
#
_entry.id   AF-A0A7W9VWR9-F1
#
_cell.length_a   1.000
_cell.length_b   1.000
_cell.length_c   1.000
_cell.angle_alpha   90.00
_cell.angle_beta   90.00
_cell.angle_gamma   90.00
#
_symmetry.space_group_name_H-M   'P 1'
#
loop_
_entity.id
_entity.type
_entity.pdbx_description
1 polymer ?
#
loop_
_entity_poly.entity_id
_entity_poly.type
_entity_poly.pdbx_seq_one_letter_code
_entity_poly.pdbx_strand_id
1 'polypeptide(L)'
;MKALAIAATGMNAQQTNLEVIANNIANINTTGYKRARAEFSDLLYQVDRAPGVPNRANASIVPEGVSIGLGVKTAAVRNVHIQGPLTSTGNNFDLALVGKGWFQIEGSDGGTLYTRAGAFNTNGEGQLVTLDGAAVIPAINVPSDAVEIIVNKTGQVFARFEDAAALQELGQLQIANFANEAGLAPLGENLFQETPASGQAITGVPGDPGFATIEQGHLESSNVDPVKEITELISAQRAYEMNSKVIQAADEMASTVSKNLR
;
A
#
# COMPACT_ATOMS: atom_id res chain seq x y z
N MET A 1 -36.46 -0.19 7.40
CA MET A 1 -36.29 1.18 6.89
C MET A 1 -35.05 1.23 6.00
N LYS A 2 -35.16 1.64 4.73
CA LYS A 2 -34.03 1.72 3.77
C LYS A 2 -32.91 2.66 4.28
N ALA A 3 -33.28 3.74 4.97
CA ALA A 3 -32.35 4.72 5.54
C ALA A 3 -31.36 4.11 6.56
N LEU A 4 -31.80 3.17 7.41
CA LEU A 4 -30.91 2.50 8.37
C LEU A 4 -29.84 1.66 7.67
N ALA A 5 -30.22 0.93 6.62
CA ALA A 5 -29.28 0.10 5.87
C ALA A 5 -28.24 0.96 5.12
N ILE A 6 -28.68 2.05 4.48
CA ILE A 6 -27.79 3.01 3.81
C ILE A 6 -26.80 3.61 4.82
N ALA A 7 -27.29 4.09 5.97
CA ALA A 7 -26.44 4.66 7.01
C ALA A 7 -25.46 3.64 7.60
N ALA A 8 -25.89 2.39 7.81
CA ALA A 8 -25.02 1.31 8.29
C ALA A 8 -23.89 0.98 7.30
N THR A 9 -24.19 0.90 6.00
CA THR A 9 -23.14 0.69 4.99
C THR A 9 -22.14 1.85 4.91
N GLY A 10 -22.62 3.10 5.04
CA GLY A 10 -21.77 4.28 5.15
C GLY A 10 -20.89 4.26 6.40
N MET A 11 -21.43 3.84 7.54
CA MET A 11 -20.70 3.73 8.80
C MET A 11 -19.57 2.69 8.71
N ASN A 12 -19.85 1.50 8.16
CA ASN A 12 -18.85 0.47 7.92
C ASN A 12 -17.75 0.95 6.95
N ALA A 13 -18.12 1.63 5.87
CA ALA A 13 -17.15 2.19 4.92
C ALA A 13 -16.21 3.21 5.60
N GLN A 14 -16.76 4.10 6.44
CA GLN A 14 -15.95 5.05 7.20
C GLN A 14 -15.10 4.37 8.27
N GLN A 15 -15.58 3.30 8.90
CA GLN A 15 -14.76 2.51 9.82
C GLN A 15 -13.52 1.93 9.12
N THR A 16 -13.70 1.30 7.95
CA THR A 16 -12.56 0.80 7.16
C THR A 16 -11.63 1.93 6.75
N ASN A 17 -12.17 3.10 6.37
CA ASN A 17 -11.34 4.27 6.05
C ASN A 17 -10.48 4.70 7.25
N LEU A 18 -11.08 4.76 8.44
CA LEU A 18 -10.39 5.10 9.68
C LEU A 18 -9.27 4.11 10.01
N GLU A 19 -9.53 2.81 9.85
CA GLU A 19 -8.53 1.75 10.08
C GLU A 19 -7.34 1.88 9.12
N VAL A 20 -7.60 2.16 7.84
CA VAL A 20 -6.55 2.37 6.83
C VAL A 20 -5.72 3.61 7.14
N ILE A 21 -6.35 4.74 7.47
CA ILE A 21 -5.66 5.98 7.82
C ILE A 21 -4.85 5.81 9.11
N ALA A 22 -5.40 5.14 10.12
CA ALA A 22 -4.69 4.84 11.36
C ALA A 22 -3.45 3.97 11.10
N ASN A 23 -3.55 2.98 10.21
CA ASN A 23 -2.41 2.15 9.81
C ASN A 23 -1.34 2.97 9.07
N ASN A 24 -1.73 3.87 8.18
CA ASN A 24 -0.80 4.77 7.49
C ASN A 24 -0.02 5.64 8.49
N ILE A 25 -0.73 6.26 9.44
CA ILE A 25 -0.12 7.13 10.47
C ILE A 25 0.86 6.32 11.33
N ALA A 26 0.50 5.10 11.73
CA ALA A 26 1.37 4.24 12.53
C ALA A 26 2.68 3.87 11.79
N ASN A 27 2.62 3.74 10.46
CA ASN A 27 3.76 3.34 9.64
C ASN A 27 4.50 4.52 8.97
N ILE A 28 4.37 5.73 9.51
CA ILE A 28 5.06 6.91 8.95
C ILE A 28 6.59 6.81 9.02
N ASN A 29 7.13 6.16 10.06
CA ASN A 29 8.58 5.98 10.22
C ASN A 29 9.07 4.63 9.69
N THR A 30 8.18 3.83 9.11
CA THR A 30 8.53 2.52 8.55
C THR A 30 9.21 2.72 7.20
N THR A 31 10.43 2.20 7.07
CA THR A 31 11.23 2.30 5.85
C THR A 31 10.58 1.51 4.71
N GLY A 32 10.53 2.12 3.52
CA GLY A 32 9.91 1.51 2.34
C GLY A 32 8.39 1.34 2.38
N TYR A 33 7.70 1.83 3.42
CA TYR A 33 6.25 1.69 3.54
C TYR A 33 5.49 2.46 2.46
N LYS A 34 4.46 1.82 1.90
CA LYS A 34 3.59 2.39 0.87
C LYS A 34 2.20 2.61 1.45
N ARG A 35 1.80 3.88 1.52
CA ARG A 35 0.49 4.33 1.99
C ARG A 35 -0.65 3.59 1.30
N ALA A 36 -1.56 3.06 2.11
CA ALA A 36 -2.77 2.40 1.65
C ALA A 36 -3.92 3.42 1.51
N ARG A 37 -4.85 3.15 0.60
CA ARG A 37 -6.07 3.95 0.42
C ARG A 37 -7.28 3.05 0.23
N ALA A 38 -8.33 3.31 0.99
CA ALA A 38 -9.64 2.70 0.78
C ALA A 38 -10.34 3.36 -0.42
N GLU A 39 -10.81 2.54 -1.34
CA GLU A 39 -11.63 2.95 -2.49
C GLU A 39 -13.06 2.45 -2.28
N PHE A 40 -14.04 3.31 -2.53
CA PHE A 40 -15.47 3.02 -2.32
C PHE A 40 -16.23 3.05 -3.64
N SER A 41 -17.28 2.22 -3.72
CA SER A 41 -18.24 2.21 -4.82
C SER A 41 -19.65 2.30 -4.25
N ASP A 42 -20.55 2.92 -4.99
CA ASP A 42 -21.98 2.85 -4.68
C ASP A 42 -22.51 1.41 -4.82
N LEU A 43 -23.63 1.16 -4.14
CA LEU A 43 -24.42 -0.06 -4.27
C LEU A 43 -25.51 0.12 -5.33
N LEU A 44 -26.15 -0.98 -5.71
CA LEU A 44 -27.21 -1.00 -6.72
C LEU A 44 -28.31 0.02 -6.42
N TYR A 45 -28.92 0.56 -7.47
CA TYR A 45 -30.05 1.46 -7.38
C TYR A 45 -31.35 0.66 -7.42
N GLN A 46 -32.26 0.94 -6.49
CA GLN A 46 -33.64 0.47 -6.57
C GLN A 46 -34.45 1.47 -7.39
N VAL A 47 -34.98 1.01 -8.52
CA VAL A 47 -35.86 1.82 -9.38
C VAL A 47 -37.30 1.62 -8.91
N ASP A 48 -37.84 2.58 -8.17
CA ASP A 48 -39.24 2.56 -7.75
C ASP A 48 -40.17 3.01 -8.90
N ARG A 49 -39.65 3.81 -9.86
CA ARG A 49 -40.36 4.20 -11.07
C ARG A 49 -39.38 4.42 -12.23
N ALA A 50 -39.54 3.67 -13.31
CA ALA A 50 -38.73 3.87 -14.52
C ALA A 50 -39.17 5.15 -15.26
N PRO A 51 -38.22 5.98 -15.73
CA PRO A 51 -38.55 7.10 -16.61
C PRO A 51 -39.16 6.58 -17.92
N GLY A 52 -40.13 7.28 -18.50
CA GLY A 52 -40.71 6.91 -19.79
C GLY A 52 -42.03 6.11 -19.76
N VAL A 53 -42.54 5.69 -18.59
CA VAL A 53 -43.82 4.95 -18.51
C VAL A 53 -44.99 5.90 -18.16
N PRO A 54 -46.08 5.94 -18.96
CA PRO A 54 -47.27 6.74 -18.65
C PRO A 54 -47.94 6.28 -17.34
N ASN A 55 -48.31 7.22 -16.47
CA ASN A 55 -48.96 6.90 -15.18
C ASN A 55 -50.40 6.36 -15.30
N ARG A 56 -51.02 6.56 -16.46
CA ARG A 56 -52.37 6.11 -16.84
C ARG A 56 -52.42 5.91 -18.35
N ALA A 57 -53.34 5.08 -18.83
CA ALA A 57 -53.70 5.08 -20.25
C ALA A 57 -54.12 6.51 -20.67
N ASN A 58 -53.53 7.04 -21.76
CA ASN A 58 -53.69 8.42 -22.28
C ASN A 58 -53.12 9.58 -21.44
N ALA A 59 -52.11 9.37 -20.57
CA ALA A 59 -51.40 10.47 -19.90
C ALA A 59 -50.00 10.73 -20.47
N SER A 60 -49.49 11.97 -20.33
CA SER A 60 -48.13 12.35 -20.73
C SER A 60 -47.07 11.45 -20.07
N ILE A 61 -46.02 11.18 -20.84
CA ILE A 61 -44.84 10.44 -20.42
C ILE A 61 -44.23 11.13 -19.20
N VAL A 62 -43.89 10.36 -18.18
CA VAL A 62 -43.24 10.86 -16.96
C VAL A 62 -41.77 11.14 -17.28
N PRO A 63 -41.28 12.38 -17.13
CA PRO A 63 -39.90 12.73 -17.52
C PRO A 63 -38.84 12.16 -16.56
N GLU A 64 -39.15 12.04 -15.27
CA GLU A 64 -38.19 11.66 -14.24
C GLU A 64 -38.59 10.38 -13.52
N GLY A 65 -37.66 9.42 -13.47
CA GLY A 65 -37.79 8.20 -12.69
C GLY A 65 -37.29 8.39 -11.25
N VAL A 66 -37.76 7.53 -10.34
CA VAL A 66 -37.27 7.50 -8.95
C VAL A 66 -36.29 6.34 -8.82
N SER A 67 -35.00 6.66 -8.64
CA SER A 67 -33.94 5.69 -8.37
C SER A 67 -33.28 6.02 -7.04
N ILE A 68 -33.35 5.10 -6.09
CA ILE A 68 -32.78 5.28 -4.75
C ILE A 68 -31.55 4.38 -4.62
N GLY A 69 -30.39 4.98 -4.33
CA GLY A 69 -29.15 4.23 -4.09
C GLY A 69 -29.21 3.46 -2.77
N LEU A 70 -28.69 2.22 -2.76
CA LEU A 70 -28.74 1.34 -1.59
C LEU A 70 -27.56 1.51 -0.62
N GLY A 71 -26.71 2.52 -0.83
CA GLY A 71 -25.57 2.84 0.03
C GLY A 71 -24.24 2.67 -0.68
N VAL A 72 -23.20 2.31 0.08
CA VAL A 72 -21.81 2.22 -0.41
C VAL A 72 -21.15 0.92 0.06
N LYS A 73 -20.13 0.46 -0.65
CA LYS A 73 -19.25 -0.63 -0.21
C LYS A 73 -17.79 -0.27 -0.43
N THR A 74 -16.92 -0.84 0.41
CA THR A 74 -15.48 -0.82 0.17
C THR A 74 -15.18 -1.73 -1.03
N ALA A 75 -14.65 -1.14 -2.10
CA ALA A 75 -14.31 -1.84 -3.33
C ALA A 75 -12.93 -2.50 -3.21
N ALA A 76 -11.96 -1.78 -2.66
CA ALA A 76 -10.60 -2.26 -2.45
C ALA A 76 -9.87 -1.40 -1.41
N VAL A 77 -8.82 -1.96 -0.82
CA VAL A 77 -7.75 -1.20 -0.17
C VAL A 77 -6.51 -1.38 -1.02
N ARG A 78 -6.01 -0.30 -1.62
CA ARG A 78 -4.87 -0.35 -2.54
C ARG A 78 -3.67 0.39 -1.97
N ASN A 79 -2.48 -0.17 -2.17
CA ASN A 79 -1.24 0.52 -1.86
C ASN A 79 -0.88 1.49 -2.99
N VAL A 80 -0.41 2.67 -2.61
CA VAL A 80 0.02 3.72 -3.53
C VAL A 80 1.54 3.65 -3.65
N HIS A 81 2.00 3.01 -4.72
CA HIS A 81 3.42 2.77 -5.03
C HIS A 81 4.10 4.02 -5.61
N ILE A 82 4.08 5.12 -4.85
CA ILE A 82 4.90 6.30 -5.14
C ILE A 82 6.17 6.25 -4.30
N GLN A 83 7.25 6.81 -4.82
CA GLN A 83 8.51 6.89 -4.09
C GLN A 83 8.40 7.91 -2.95
N GLY A 84 8.83 7.51 -1.75
CA GLY A 84 8.96 8.40 -0.59
C GLY A 84 10.26 9.22 -0.62
N PRO A 85 10.43 10.18 0.30
CA PRO A 85 11.69 10.90 0.43
C PRO A 85 12.83 9.97 0.85
N LEU A 86 14.04 10.26 0.38
CA LEU A 86 15.25 9.52 0.73
C LEU A 86 15.90 10.19 1.93
N THR A 87 16.18 9.43 2.98
CA THR A 87 16.88 9.89 4.18
C THR A 87 18.28 9.30 4.23
N SER A 88 19.29 10.16 4.37
CA SER A 88 20.67 9.69 4.55
C SER A 88 20.86 9.16 5.97
N THR A 89 21.34 7.92 6.09
CA THR A 89 21.59 7.25 7.37
C THR A 89 23.08 7.16 7.68
N GLY A 90 23.94 7.22 6.65
CA GLY A 90 25.39 7.08 6.80
C GLY A 90 25.87 5.64 7.02
N ASN A 91 24.97 4.64 7.00
CA ASN A 91 25.33 3.23 7.11
C ASN A 91 25.61 2.63 5.71
N ASN A 92 26.71 1.91 5.55
CA ASN A 92 27.13 1.34 4.27
C ASN A 92 26.18 0.27 3.74
N PHE A 93 25.44 -0.42 4.62
CA PHE A 93 24.48 -1.46 4.23
C PHE A 93 23.06 -0.96 4.01
N ASP A 94 22.83 0.35 4.18
CA ASP A 94 21.56 0.97 3.86
C ASP A 94 21.55 1.35 2.39
N LEU A 95 20.65 0.74 1.64
CA LEU A 95 20.51 0.91 0.19
C LEU A 95 19.12 1.43 -0.12
N ALA A 96 19.03 2.53 -0.86
CA ALA A 96 17.76 3.02 -1.36
C ALA A 96 17.68 2.88 -2.88
N LEU A 97 16.47 2.59 -3.37
CA LEU A 97 16.18 2.56 -4.80
C LEU A 97 15.61 3.90 -5.24
N VAL A 98 16.19 4.48 -6.29
CA VAL A 98 15.71 5.70 -6.95
C VAL A 98 15.07 5.33 -8.27
N GLY A 99 13.75 5.51 -8.39
CA GLY A 99 12.95 5.02 -9.53
C GLY A 99 12.22 3.71 -9.23
N LYS A 100 11.73 3.02 -10.26
CA LYS A 100 10.89 1.81 -10.12
C LYS A 100 11.73 0.54 -9.97
N GLY A 101 11.42 -0.27 -8.98
CA GLY A 101 12.14 -1.52 -8.71
C GLY A 101 11.88 -2.06 -7.31
N TRP A 102 12.22 -3.32 -7.08
CA TRP A 102 12.05 -3.98 -5.80
C TRP A 102 13.29 -4.83 -5.52
N PHE A 103 13.76 -4.81 -4.28
CA PHE A 103 14.75 -5.77 -3.83
C PHE A 103 14.11 -7.14 -3.75
N GLN A 104 14.88 -8.16 -4.11
CA GLN A 104 14.47 -9.55 -4.06
C GLN A 104 15.08 -10.19 -2.83
N ILE A 105 14.26 -10.87 -2.05
CA ILE A 105 14.71 -11.61 -0.88
C ILE A 105 14.19 -13.05 -0.94
N GLU A 106 14.89 -13.93 -0.26
CA GLU A 106 14.48 -15.31 -0.08
C GLU A 106 13.54 -15.42 1.12
N GLY A 107 12.29 -15.83 0.88
CA GLY A 107 11.33 -16.12 1.94
C GLY A 107 11.66 -17.42 2.67
N SER A 108 11.06 -17.61 3.85
CA SER A 108 11.22 -18.84 4.66
C SER A 108 10.86 -20.13 3.91
N ASP A 109 9.95 -20.01 2.94
CA ASP A 109 9.43 -21.13 2.15
C ASP A 109 10.28 -21.41 0.90
N GLY A 110 11.41 -20.70 0.72
CA GLY A 110 12.26 -20.73 -0.47
C GLY A 110 11.70 -19.96 -1.68
N GLY A 111 10.54 -19.30 -1.52
CA GLY A 111 9.96 -18.43 -2.54
C GLY A 111 10.64 -17.05 -2.57
N THR A 112 10.65 -16.39 -3.73
CA THR A 112 11.13 -15.01 -3.83
C THR A 112 10.06 -14.03 -3.34
N LEU A 113 10.44 -13.19 -2.39
CA LEU A 113 9.65 -12.06 -1.92
C LEU A 113 10.29 -10.75 -2.36
N TYR A 114 9.50 -9.69 -2.36
CA TYR A 114 9.89 -8.39 -2.86
C TYR A 114 9.76 -7.34 -1.76
N THR A 115 10.76 -6.50 -1.61
CA THR A 115 10.74 -5.41 -0.62
C THR A 115 11.30 -4.13 -1.17
N ARG A 116 10.83 -3.02 -0.63
CA ARG A 116 11.38 -1.68 -0.88
C ARG A 116 12.24 -1.20 0.30
N ALA A 117 12.18 -1.90 1.43
CA ALA A 117 13.06 -1.63 2.56
C ALA A 117 14.46 -2.16 2.21
N GLY A 118 15.45 -1.26 2.21
CA GLY A 118 16.85 -1.63 1.95
C GLY A 118 17.75 -1.44 3.16
N ALA A 119 17.21 -1.65 4.36
CA ALA A 119 18.00 -1.75 5.57
C ALA A 119 18.52 -3.18 5.68
N PHE A 120 19.76 -3.41 5.24
CA PHE A 120 20.41 -4.72 5.26
C PHE A 120 21.50 -4.78 6.31
N ASN A 121 21.86 -6.00 6.70
CA ASN A 121 22.98 -6.31 7.58
C ASN A 121 23.68 -7.60 7.12
N THR A 122 24.88 -7.86 7.60
CA THR A 122 25.57 -9.13 7.36
C THR A 122 25.28 -10.11 8.49
N ASN A 123 24.97 -11.37 8.17
CA ASN A 123 24.84 -12.43 9.17
C ASN A 123 26.22 -13.01 9.56
N GLY A 124 26.25 -13.99 10.48
CA GLY A 124 27.49 -14.63 10.94
C GLY A 124 28.24 -15.43 9.86
N GLU A 125 27.60 -15.71 8.73
CA GLU A 125 28.21 -16.37 7.55
C GLU A 125 28.69 -15.33 6.52
N GLY A 126 28.51 -14.03 6.80
CA GLY A 126 28.86 -12.94 5.89
C GLY A 126 27.81 -12.66 4.81
N GLN A 127 26.67 -13.34 4.78
CA GLN A 127 25.62 -13.08 3.79
C GLN A 127 24.88 -11.77 4.10
N LEU A 128 24.53 -11.03 3.05
CA LEU A 128 23.65 -9.89 3.17
C LEU A 128 22.19 -10.34 3.42
N VAL A 129 21.66 -9.96 4.58
CA VAL A 129 20.31 -10.30 5.05
C VAL A 129 19.52 -9.05 5.43
N THR A 130 18.19 -9.15 5.42
CA THR A 130 17.30 -8.13 5.99
C THR A 130 17.34 -8.15 7.52
N LEU A 131 16.62 -7.22 8.18
CA LEU A 131 16.45 -7.23 9.64
C LEU A 131 15.90 -8.55 10.18
N ASP A 132 15.05 -9.22 9.39
CA ASP A 132 14.39 -10.48 9.77
C ASP A 132 15.24 -11.71 9.45
N GLY A 133 16.45 -11.51 8.91
CA GLY A 133 17.39 -12.58 8.56
C GLY A 133 17.15 -13.22 7.20
N ALA A 134 16.25 -12.68 6.38
CA ALA A 134 16.02 -13.16 5.01
C ALA A 134 17.19 -12.74 4.10
N ALA A 135 17.76 -13.69 3.36
CA ALA A 135 18.87 -13.41 2.45
C ALA A 135 18.42 -12.62 1.22
N VAL A 136 19.27 -11.72 0.74
CA VAL A 136 19.04 -10.98 -0.51
C VAL A 136 19.36 -11.88 -1.71
N ILE A 137 18.58 -11.76 -2.78
CA ILE A 137 18.77 -12.50 -4.04
C ILE A 137 19.32 -11.55 -5.13
N PRO A 138 20.42 -11.90 -5.82
CA PRO A 138 21.30 -13.06 -5.58
C PRO A 138 22.08 -12.93 -4.27
N ALA A 139 22.45 -14.07 -3.67
CA ALA A 139 23.20 -14.09 -2.41
C ALA A 139 24.56 -13.40 -2.56
N ILE A 140 24.80 -12.38 -1.74
CA ILE A 140 26.07 -11.65 -1.69
C ILE A 140 26.75 -11.98 -0.37
N ASN A 141 27.94 -12.57 -0.47
CA ASN A 141 28.79 -12.88 0.68
C ASN A 141 29.82 -11.78 0.85
N VAL A 142 29.71 -11.07 1.96
CA VAL A 142 30.66 -10.08 2.45
C VAL A 142 31.60 -10.78 3.43
N PRO A 143 32.86 -11.01 3.07
CA PRO A 143 33.82 -11.65 3.96
C PRO A 143 34.24 -10.70 5.09
N SER A 144 34.56 -11.26 6.26
CA SER A 144 34.77 -10.52 7.51
C SER A 144 36.05 -9.67 7.56
N ASP A 145 36.95 -9.88 6.61
CA ASP A 145 38.19 -9.13 6.38
C ASP A 145 37.98 -7.86 5.53
N ALA A 146 36.75 -7.59 5.08
CA ALA A 146 36.40 -6.37 4.37
C ALA A 146 36.43 -5.15 5.32
N VAL A 147 37.26 -4.17 4.99
CA VAL A 147 37.42 -2.91 5.76
C VAL A 147 36.37 -1.88 5.36
N GLU A 148 36.02 -1.82 4.07
CA GLU A 148 35.04 -0.88 3.54
C GLU A 148 34.25 -1.55 2.42
N ILE A 149 32.94 -1.30 2.39
CA ILE A 149 32.02 -1.81 1.37
C ILE A 149 31.42 -0.63 0.64
N ILE A 150 31.54 -0.66 -0.68
CA ILE A 150 31.04 0.38 -1.58
C ILE A 150 30.09 -0.28 -2.57
N VAL A 151 28.86 0.23 -2.65
CA VAL A 151 27.87 -0.24 -3.62
C VAL A 151 27.70 0.84 -4.68
N ASN A 152 27.94 0.49 -5.93
CA ASN A 152 27.77 1.44 -7.02
C ASN A 152 26.29 1.59 -7.42
N LYS A 153 25.99 2.59 -8.25
CA LYS A 153 24.61 2.86 -8.70
C LYS A 153 23.97 1.72 -9.51
N THR A 154 24.81 0.85 -10.07
CA THR A 154 24.41 -0.34 -10.83
C THR A 154 24.28 -1.59 -9.95
N GLY A 155 24.37 -1.45 -8.63
CA GLY A 155 24.18 -2.53 -7.65
C GLY A 155 25.36 -3.49 -7.49
N GLN A 156 26.51 -3.20 -8.10
CA GLN A 156 27.73 -3.98 -7.86
C GLN A 156 28.28 -3.62 -6.48
N VAL A 157 28.53 -4.65 -5.68
CA VAL A 157 29.07 -4.56 -4.33
C VAL A 157 30.55 -4.81 -4.39
N PHE A 158 31.33 -3.81 -4.00
CA PHE A 158 32.78 -3.88 -3.90
C PHE A 158 33.22 -3.88 -2.45
N ALA A 159 34.23 -4.69 -2.13
CA ALA A 159 34.91 -4.64 -0.84
C ALA A 159 36.37 -4.22 -1.02
N ARG A 160 36.85 -3.44 -0.04
CA ARG A 160 38.28 -3.15 0.13
C ARG A 160 38.83 -3.98 1.27
N PHE A 161 39.92 -4.68 1.01
CA PHE A 161 40.66 -5.47 1.99
C PHE A 161 41.88 -4.70 2.51
N GLU A 162 42.36 -5.05 3.70
CA GLU A 162 43.54 -4.40 4.29
C GLU A 162 44.83 -4.67 3.47
N ASP A 163 44.93 -5.87 2.88
CA ASP A 163 46.09 -6.31 2.10
C ASP A 163 46.08 -5.86 0.63
N ALA A 164 44.96 -5.34 0.13
CA ALA A 164 44.79 -4.98 -1.28
C ALA A 164 44.17 -3.58 -1.44
N ALA A 165 44.93 -2.67 -2.06
CA ALA A 165 44.45 -1.33 -2.37
C ALA A 165 43.35 -1.32 -3.47
N ALA A 166 43.22 -2.40 -4.24
CA ALA A 166 42.20 -2.54 -5.27
C ALA A 166 40.88 -3.06 -4.69
N LEU A 167 39.78 -2.43 -5.09
CA LEU A 167 38.42 -2.89 -4.78
C LEU A 167 38.14 -4.21 -5.51
N GLN A 168 37.69 -5.23 -4.78
CA GLN A 168 37.26 -6.50 -5.36
C GLN A 168 35.73 -6.54 -5.44
N GLU A 169 35.20 -7.00 -6.57
CA GLU A 169 33.77 -7.21 -6.75
C GLU A 169 33.31 -8.49 -6.03
N LEU A 170 32.35 -8.36 -5.11
CA LEU A 170 31.75 -9.47 -4.37
C LEU A 170 30.52 -10.04 -5.08
N GLY A 171 29.85 -9.21 -5.87
CA GLY A 171 28.64 -9.59 -6.60
C GLY A 171 27.81 -8.38 -7.00
N GLN A 172 26.66 -8.64 -7.62
CA GLN A 172 25.76 -7.61 -8.11
C GLN A 172 24.33 -7.88 -7.66
N LEU A 173 23.70 -6.88 -7.05
CA LEU A 173 22.30 -6.88 -6.72
C LEU A 173 21.43 -6.80 -7.97
N GLN A 174 20.33 -7.56 -7.96
CA GLN A 174 19.32 -7.50 -9.00
C GLN A 174 18.03 -6.96 -8.42
N ILE A 175 17.33 -6.13 -9.21
CA ILE A 175 16.02 -5.61 -8.83
C ILE A 175 14.96 -6.17 -9.76
N ALA A 176 13.77 -6.36 -9.20
CA ALA A 176 12.59 -6.78 -9.95
C ALA A 176 11.68 -5.58 -10.21
N ASN A 177 11.07 -5.55 -11.39
CA ASN A 177 9.99 -4.64 -11.73
C ASN A 177 8.75 -5.45 -12.12
N PHE A 178 7.58 -4.85 -11.96
CA PHE A 178 6.29 -5.47 -12.27
C PHE A 178 5.52 -4.61 -13.26
N ALA A 179 4.78 -5.26 -14.16
CA ALA A 179 3.88 -4.55 -15.05
C ALA A 179 2.78 -3.81 -14.27
N ASN A 180 2.31 -4.41 -13.17
CA ASN A 180 1.29 -3.83 -12.31
C ASN A 180 1.63 -3.99 -10.82
N GLU A 181 2.24 -2.97 -10.22
CA GLU A 181 2.60 -2.96 -8.79
C GLU A 181 1.36 -3.02 -7.88
N ALA A 182 0.19 -2.55 -8.31
CA ALA A 182 -1.03 -2.62 -7.51
C ALA A 182 -1.57 -4.04 -7.33
N GLY A 183 -1.10 -5.00 -8.14
CA GLY A 183 -1.45 -6.41 -8.01
C GLY A 183 -0.58 -7.18 -7.00
N LEU A 184 0.45 -6.57 -6.43
CA LEU A 184 1.30 -7.24 -5.44
C LEU A 184 0.53 -7.49 -4.14
N ALA A 185 0.65 -8.69 -3.59
CA ALA A 185 0.04 -9.04 -2.33
C ALA A 185 0.97 -8.71 -1.16
N PRO A 186 0.57 -7.87 -0.20
CA PRO A 186 1.37 -7.62 1.00
C PRO A 186 1.31 -8.84 1.94
N LEU A 187 2.47 -9.34 2.37
CA LEU A 187 2.59 -10.45 3.32
C LEU A 187 2.85 -10.00 4.77
N GLY A 188 3.10 -8.72 4.99
CA GLY A 188 3.61 -8.18 6.26
C GLY A 188 5.10 -7.83 6.16
N GLU A 189 5.66 -7.19 7.19
CA GLU A 189 7.11 -6.85 7.26
C GLU A 189 7.64 -6.05 6.05
N ASN A 190 6.78 -5.28 5.39
CA ASN A 190 7.05 -4.59 4.11
C ASN A 190 7.44 -5.52 2.94
N LEU A 191 7.07 -6.80 3.04
CA LEU A 191 7.25 -7.82 2.02
C LEU A 191 6.02 -7.95 1.13
N PHE A 192 6.30 -8.19 -0.14
CA PHE A 192 5.32 -8.35 -1.19
C PHE A 192 5.55 -9.65 -1.95
N GLN A 193 4.45 -10.29 -2.32
CA GLN A 193 4.45 -11.48 -3.16
C GLN A 193 3.88 -11.15 -4.54
N GLU A 194 4.43 -11.78 -5.57
CA GLU A 194 3.84 -11.74 -6.90
C GLU A 194 2.49 -12.46 -6.94
N THR A 195 1.59 -11.94 -7.77
CA THR A 195 0.28 -12.54 -8.01
C THR A 195 0.00 -12.58 -9.51
N PRO A 196 -1.01 -13.35 -9.98
CA PRO A 196 -1.42 -13.29 -11.37
C PRO A 196 -1.81 -11.88 -11.84
N ALA A 197 -2.23 -11.00 -10.92
CA ALA A 197 -2.61 -9.62 -11.23
C ALA A 197 -1.41 -8.65 -11.30
N SER A 198 -0.28 -8.96 -10.67
CA SER A 198 0.96 -8.16 -10.79
C SER A 198 1.69 -8.40 -12.11
N GLY A 199 1.48 -9.59 -12.68
CA GLY A 199 2.34 -10.14 -13.73
C GLY A 199 3.62 -10.74 -13.14
N GLN A 200 4.42 -11.36 -14.01
CA GLN A 200 5.71 -11.95 -13.64
C GLN A 200 6.73 -10.85 -13.31
N ALA A 201 7.61 -11.13 -12.35
CA ALA A 201 8.74 -10.28 -12.06
C ALA A 201 9.70 -10.19 -13.26
N ILE A 202 9.98 -8.97 -13.71
CA ILE A 202 11.03 -8.70 -14.70
C ILE A 202 12.27 -8.30 -13.90
N THR A 203 13.24 -9.20 -13.81
CA THR A 203 14.50 -8.92 -13.15
C THR A 203 15.46 -8.19 -14.08
N GLY A 204 16.26 -7.31 -13.51
CA GLY A 204 17.26 -6.56 -14.26
C GLY A 204 18.30 -5.94 -13.34
N VAL A 205 19.30 -5.35 -13.98
CA VAL A 205 20.38 -4.66 -13.30
C VAL A 205 19.93 -3.24 -12.94
N PRO A 206 20.20 -2.77 -11.71
CA PRO A 206 19.98 -1.39 -11.35
C PRO A 206 20.69 -0.42 -12.33
N GLY A 207 20.03 0.66 -12.71
CA GLY A 207 20.58 1.67 -13.63
C GLY A 207 20.41 1.39 -15.13
N ASP A 208 19.91 0.22 -15.52
CA ASP A 208 19.45 0.00 -16.89
C ASP A 208 18.18 0.81 -17.21
N PRO A 209 17.90 1.12 -18.49
CA PRO A 209 16.69 1.83 -18.88
C PRO A 209 15.41 1.13 -18.40
N GLY A 210 14.64 1.80 -17.54
CA GLY A 210 13.40 1.25 -16.96
C GLY A 210 13.55 0.64 -15.57
N PHE A 211 14.78 0.57 -15.05
CA PHE A 211 15.12 0.10 -13.71
C PHE A 211 15.58 1.23 -12.80
N ALA A 212 15.39 1.06 -11.49
CA ALA A 212 15.87 1.99 -10.48
C ALA A 212 17.41 1.97 -10.37
N THR A 213 18.01 3.08 -9.95
CA THR A 213 19.41 3.11 -9.51
C THR A 213 19.48 2.91 -8.00
N ILE A 214 20.58 2.32 -7.52
CA ILE A 214 20.84 2.21 -6.08
C ILE A 214 21.62 3.43 -5.60
N GLU A 215 21.21 3.99 -4.46
CA GLU A 215 21.98 4.98 -3.72
C GLU A 215 22.34 4.39 -2.36
N GLN A 216 23.64 4.27 -2.09
CA GLN A 216 24.18 3.76 -0.83
C GLN A 216 24.10 4.82 0.28
N GLY A 217 23.96 4.40 1.54
CA GLY A 217 23.92 5.28 2.71
C GLY A 217 22.59 6.01 2.87
N HIS A 218 21.56 5.54 2.17
CA HIS A 218 20.23 6.13 2.17
C HIS A 218 19.18 5.05 2.37
N LEU A 219 18.09 5.41 3.03
CA LEU A 219 16.87 4.61 3.10
C LEU A 219 15.70 5.39 2.51
N GLU A 220 14.79 4.68 1.85
CA GLU A 220 13.52 5.25 1.45
C GLU A 220 12.58 5.33 2.66
N SER A 221 12.13 6.54 3.00
CA SER A 221 11.10 6.74 4.02
C SER A 221 9.71 6.42 3.49
N SER A 222 8.76 6.27 4.43
CA SER A 222 7.34 6.15 4.10
C SER A 222 6.87 7.30 3.21
N ASN A 223 5.98 7.02 2.26
CA ASN A 223 5.35 8.05 1.42
C ASN A 223 4.07 8.64 2.05
N VAL A 224 3.89 8.45 3.36
CA VAL A 224 2.77 8.95 4.14
C VAL A 224 3.01 10.41 4.56
N ASP A 225 2.04 11.28 4.27
CA ASP A 225 2.03 12.66 4.77
C ASP A 225 1.16 12.73 6.03
N PRO A 226 1.74 13.00 7.22
CA PRO A 226 1.01 12.99 8.48
C PRO A 226 -0.08 14.06 8.54
N VAL A 227 0.18 15.24 7.96
CA VAL A 227 -0.78 16.34 8.00
C VAL A 227 -1.99 15.96 7.17
N LYS A 228 -1.76 15.42 5.98
CA LYS A 228 -2.84 14.94 5.11
C LYS A 228 -3.63 13.81 5.77
N GLU A 229 -2.97 12.78 6.29
CA GLU A 229 -3.66 11.65 6.93
C GLU A 229 -4.47 12.09 8.16
N ILE A 230 -3.99 13.04 8.98
CA ILE A 230 -4.77 13.57 10.12
C ILE A 230 -6.01 14.33 9.63
N THR A 231 -5.90 15.13 8.56
CA THR A 231 -7.08 15.81 8.00
C THR A 231 -8.11 14.82 7.43
N GLU A 232 -7.64 13.76 6.75
CA GLU A 232 -8.50 12.68 6.25
C GLU A 232 -9.15 11.91 7.41
N LEU A 233 -8.41 11.66 8.50
CA LEU A 233 -8.90 11.01 9.72
C LEU A 233 -10.05 11.82 10.35
N ILE A 234 -9.86 13.14 10.53
CA ILE A 234 -10.89 14.02 11.10
C ILE A 234 -12.13 14.03 10.21
N SER A 235 -11.95 14.05 8.89
CA SER A 235 -13.05 14.01 7.92
C SER A 235 -13.82 12.68 8.01
N ALA A 236 -13.12 11.55 8.07
CA ALA A 236 -13.71 10.22 8.23
C ALA A 236 -14.43 10.07 9.58
N GLN A 237 -13.87 10.59 10.68
CA GLN A 237 -14.52 10.61 12.00
C GLN A 237 -15.83 11.40 11.96
N ARG A 238 -15.81 12.61 11.39
CA ARG A 238 -17.04 13.42 11.22
C ARG A 238 -18.06 12.71 10.34
N ALA A 239 -17.64 12.04 9.28
CA ALA A 239 -18.52 11.26 8.42
C ALA A 239 -19.17 10.08 9.17
N TYR A 240 -18.39 9.37 10.00
CA TYR A 240 -18.90 8.31 10.87
C TYR A 240 -19.91 8.85 11.90
N GLU A 241 -19.61 9.96 12.56
CA GLU A 241 -20.54 10.64 13.48
C GLU A 241 -21.83 11.08 12.80
N MET A 242 -21.75 11.63 11.58
CA MET A 242 -22.92 12.00 10.79
C MET A 242 -23.79 10.79 10.45
N ASN A 243 -23.19 9.67 10.04
CA ASN A 243 -23.94 8.43 9.79
C ASN A 243 -24.63 7.89 11.05
N SER A 244 -23.97 7.98 12.22
CA SER A 244 -24.57 7.62 13.51
C SER A 244 -25.78 8.49 13.85
N LYS A 245 -25.71 9.81 13.61
CA LYS A 245 -26.85 10.73 13.80
C LYS A 245 -28.03 10.39 12.88
N VAL A 246 -27.77 9.93 11.65
CA VAL A 246 -28.84 9.48 10.74
C VAL A 246 -29.55 8.25 11.29
N ILE A 247 -28.82 7.31 11.89
CA ILE A 247 -29.41 6.12 12.55
C ILE A 247 -30.28 6.56 13.73
N GLN A 248 -29.77 7.45 14.60
CA GLN A 248 -30.53 7.99 15.74
C GLN A 248 -31.82 8.67 15.28
N ALA A 249 -31.77 9.54 14.27
CA ALA A 249 -32.94 10.21 13.74
C ALA A 249 -33.96 9.22 13.14
N ALA A 250 -33.48 8.17 12.45
CA ALA A 250 -34.36 7.12 11.94
C ALA A 250 -35.04 6.34 13.07
N ASP A 251 -34.31 5.98 14.13
CA ASP A 251 -34.85 5.29 15.31
C ASP A 251 -35.86 6.16 16.08
N GLU A 252 -35.60 7.47 16.22
CA GLU A 252 -36.54 8.43 16.81
C GLU A 252 -37.85 8.53 16.02
N MET A 253 -37.77 8.54 14.68
CA MET A 253 -38.96 8.51 13.81
C MET A 253 -39.75 7.21 13.99
N ALA A 254 -39.08 6.05 14.01
CA ALA A 254 -39.74 4.77 14.25
C ALA A 254 -40.37 4.68 15.65
N SER A 255 -39.70 5.24 16.66
CA SER A 255 -40.21 5.34 18.03
C SER A 255 -41.49 6.19 18.10
N THR A 256 -41.49 7.36 17.46
CA THR A 256 -42.67 8.25 17.39
C THR A 256 -43.85 7.57 16.70
N VAL A 257 -43.62 6.88 15.58
CA VAL A 257 -44.67 6.14 14.88
C VAL A 257 -45.24 5.03 15.75
N SER A 258 -44.40 4.24 16.41
CA SER A 258 -44.85 3.14 17.27
C SER A 258 -45.59 3.61 18.54
N LYS A 259 -45.19 4.74 19.13
CA LYS A 259 -45.85 5.33 20.31
C LYS A 259 -47.22 5.94 19.98
N ASN A 260 -47.38 6.54 18.81
CA ASN A 260 -48.65 7.14 18.38
C ASN A 260 -49.67 6.11 17.85
N LEU A 261 -49.29 4.84 17.71
CA LEU A 261 -50.14 3.73 17.27
C LEU A 261 -50.75 2.93 18.44
N ARG A 262 -50.49 3.30 19.69
CA ARG A 262 -51.17 2.78 20.89
C ARG A 262 -52.09 3.84 21.46
#